data_AF-A0A518IDD3-F1
#
_entry.id   AF-A0A518IDD3-F1
#
_cell.length_a   1.000
_cell.length_b   1.000
_cell.length_c   1.000
_cell.angle_alpha   90.00
_cell.angle_beta   90.00
_cell.angle_gamma   90.00
#
_symmetry.space_group_name_H-M   'P 1'
#
loop_
_entity.id
_entity.type
_entity.pdbx_description
1 polymer ?
#
loop_
_entity_poly.entity_id
_entity_poly.type
_entity_poly.pdbx_seq_one_letter_code
_entity_poly.pdbx_strand_id
1 'polypeptide(L)'
;MHYRGTTCLIAASMLGAFLSSHVLAGEVQHKVSQEQAGQRLVLLAPSAPFIIELILQVDRGDFRTATTDYIERLFQSLDGNQDHFIDLKEMKNVPAFGIKLLDQGSPTERLKMLDTIPADNCLSLGEFASYIHRAQGTAFRIAGAPTRSSQVIELFRKLDQNRDGSVSDEEFSTSSKTLFMYDRDEDEVLNLVELRPFMSDPNAVIAQPVSRQSIETPFRRLDNDRSINAAIDELFKKYVEYQNTGKDAISLDCFRQGESDFAAIQDDDLNSDGFFSRDELFAYLQNPVVNLRLQVSLPRQQSFRPSLTILDKHSSRVSDIKINSRSKLEFRIDSLLLELRVKSSRHMFADTVRFYQTRFRVVDGDKNGYLSVAEFAQLNLPDTDYKKVDKNKDEMLTVDELTKYLMKDTAAVQDQVVMTVDNDGKSLFEILDTDLDRRLSPRELKKSLQRVKEFDGNRDQSLDHSELRGHFKITVELGKPELFVFDPRVNAMSMNQNRTVQRTVSGPRWFQRMDRNRDGDISRREFLFDPSLFDLLDRDHDQLISSAEADAYQQVQSSTQTSSSNRGE
;
A
#
# COMPACT_ATOMS: atom_id res chain seq x y z
N MET A 1 -18.27 86.05 21.17
CA MET A 1 -18.47 85.48 19.82
C MET A 1 -18.03 84.03 19.85
N HIS A 2 -18.84 83.15 19.25
CA HIS A 2 -18.68 81.70 19.22
C HIS A 2 -17.26 81.21 18.88
N TYR A 3 -16.76 80.17 19.56
CA TYR A 3 -16.70 78.81 18.99
C TYR A 3 -16.33 77.76 20.06
N ARG A 4 -16.94 76.58 19.93
CA ARG A 4 -16.91 75.41 20.80
C ARG A 4 -15.62 74.60 20.67
N GLY A 5 -15.32 73.78 21.68
CA GLY A 5 -14.37 72.67 21.53
C GLY A 5 -14.00 71.99 22.85
N THR A 6 -14.94 71.21 23.38
CA THR A 6 -14.93 70.46 24.65
C THR A 6 -13.71 69.58 24.90
N THR A 7 -13.15 69.75 26.09
CA THR A 7 -12.15 68.93 26.79
C THR A 7 -12.77 67.62 27.31
N CYS A 8 -12.05 66.51 27.16
CA CYS A 8 -12.23 65.33 28.01
C CYS A 8 -10.85 64.78 28.38
N LEU A 9 -10.47 65.03 29.65
CA LEU A 9 -9.49 64.27 30.41
C LEU A 9 -9.93 62.81 30.52
N ILE A 10 -8.98 61.88 30.66
CA ILE A 10 -8.90 61.00 31.84
C ILE A 10 -7.49 60.40 31.92
N ALA A 11 -6.98 60.46 33.14
CA ALA A 11 -5.66 60.06 33.57
C ALA A 11 -5.52 58.53 33.66
N ALA A 12 -4.28 58.08 33.44
CA ALA A 12 -3.82 56.73 33.66
C ALA A 12 -3.58 56.46 35.15
N SER A 13 -4.11 55.36 35.68
CA SER A 13 -3.48 54.64 36.80
C SER A 13 -3.87 53.16 36.79
N MET A 14 -2.84 52.33 37.00
CA MET A 14 -2.81 50.87 36.97
C MET A 14 -3.72 50.20 38.01
N LEU A 15 -4.27 49.04 37.63
CA LEU A 15 -4.49 47.91 38.54
C LEU A 15 -4.43 46.62 37.70
N GLY A 16 -3.47 45.75 38.03
CA GLY A 16 -3.25 44.49 37.35
C GLY A 16 -4.35 43.48 37.65
N ALA A 17 -4.74 42.73 36.62
CA ALA A 17 -5.39 41.44 36.73
C ALA A 17 -4.70 40.49 35.75
N PHE A 18 -4.10 39.43 36.28
CA PHE A 18 -3.66 38.27 35.51
C PHE A 18 -4.89 37.66 34.81
N LEU A 19 -4.90 37.70 33.49
CA LEU A 19 -5.80 36.89 32.66
C LEU A 19 -4.93 35.96 31.83
N SER A 20 -4.89 34.70 32.25
CA SER A 20 -4.42 33.58 31.44
C SER A 20 -5.32 33.47 30.22
N SER A 21 -4.84 33.90 29.06
CA SER A 21 -5.51 33.68 27.78
C SER A 21 -5.26 32.24 27.35
N HIS A 22 -6.13 31.33 27.77
CA HIS A 22 -6.36 30.09 27.03
C HIS A 22 -7.02 30.49 25.71
N VAL A 23 -6.21 30.59 24.66
CA VAL A 23 -6.70 30.64 23.29
C VAL A 23 -7.20 29.23 22.99
N LEU A 24 -8.52 29.04 23.11
CA LEU A 24 -9.23 27.92 22.51
C LEU A 24 -8.95 27.93 21.01
N ALA A 25 -8.39 26.84 20.49
CA ALA A 25 -8.39 26.53 19.07
C ALA A 25 -9.86 26.44 18.63
N GLY A 26 -10.37 27.53 18.05
CA GLY A 26 -11.65 27.53 17.37
C GLY A 26 -11.47 26.86 16.01
N GLU A 27 -12.22 25.80 15.77
CA GLU A 27 -12.41 25.23 14.44
C GLU A 27 -12.95 26.32 13.52
N VAL A 28 -12.14 26.73 12.54
CA VAL A 28 -12.60 27.55 11.44
C VAL A 28 -13.46 26.65 10.57
N GLN A 29 -14.76 26.96 10.50
CA GLN A 29 -15.69 26.38 9.55
C GLN A 29 -15.04 26.30 8.16
N HIS A 30 -14.97 25.10 7.60
CA HIS A 30 -14.64 24.89 6.19
C HIS A 30 -15.64 25.65 5.33
N LYS A 31 -15.27 26.87 4.94
CA LYS A 31 -15.79 27.45 3.72
C LYS A 31 -15.13 26.64 2.61
N VAL A 32 -15.88 25.69 2.05
CA VAL A 32 -15.49 24.98 0.83
C VAL A 32 -15.38 26.02 -0.28
N SER A 33 -14.21 26.63 -0.39
CA SER A 33 -13.81 27.37 -1.57
C SER A 33 -13.80 26.35 -2.71
N GLN A 34 -14.54 26.66 -3.77
CA GLN A 34 -14.62 25.88 -5.01
C GLN A 34 -13.29 25.89 -5.79
N GLU A 35 -12.20 25.50 -5.16
CA GLU A 35 -10.99 25.08 -5.86
C GLU A 35 -11.04 23.56 -5.99
N GLN A 36 -10.79 23.05 -7.19
CA GLN A 36 -10.90 21.63 -7.54
C GLN A 36 -10.10 20.79 -6.54
N ALA A 37 -10.80 20.10 -5.63
CA ALA A 37 -10.19 19.39 -4.51
C ALA A 37 -9.51 18.10 -5.03
N GLY A 38 -8.24 18.22 -5.41
CA GLY A 38 -7.41 17.08 -5.79
C GLY A 38 -7.25 16.09 -4.62
N GLN A 39 -7.09 14.81 -4.95
CA GLN A 39 -6.63 13.81 -3.99
C GLN A 39 -5.11 13.95 -3.85
N ARG A 40 -4.64 14.36 -2.66
CA ARG A 40 -3.22 14.46 -2.33
C ARG A 40 -2.68 13.14 -1.80
N LEU A 41 -1.48 12.80 -2.21
CA LEU A 41 -0.75 11.59 -1.87
C LEU A 41 0.69 11.93 -1.54
N VAL A 42 1.27 11.23 -0.55
CA VAL A 42 2.71 11.22 -0.32
C VAL A 42 3.27 9.95 -0.94
N LEU A 43 4.24 10.10 -1.83
CA LEU A 43 5.15 9.03 -2.21
C LEU A 43 6.36 9.08 -1.28
N LEU A 44 6.58 7.97 -0.57
CA LEU A 44 7.79 7.71 0.20
C LEU A 44 8.93 7.37 -0.78
N ALA A 45 9.46 8.36 -1.50
CA ALA A 45 10.56 8.19 -2.43
C ALA A 45 11.90 8.00 -1.68
N PRO A 46 12.94 7.42 -2.30
CA PRO A 46 14.20 7.12 -1.60
C PRO A 46 14.85 8.36 -0.94
N SER A 47 14.98 9.47 -1.68
CA SER A 47 15.75 10.61 -1.18
C SER A 47 14.99 11.54 -0.24
N ALA A 48 13.67 11.70 -0.44
CA ALA A 48 12.83 12.62 0.32
C ALA A 48 11.35 12.41 -0.01
N PRO A 49 10.40 12.80 0.86
CA PRO A 49 8.97 12.76 0.56
C PRO A 49 8.64 13.48 -0.75
N PHE A 50 7.67 12.94 -1.48
CA PHE A 50 7.21 13.53 -2.74
C PHE A 50 5.69 13.61 -2.77
N ILE A 51 5.15 14.83 -2.80
CA ILE A 51 3.72 15.14 -2.78
C ILE A 51 3.16 15.15 -4.20
N ILE A 52 2.21 14.26 -4.46
CA ILE A 52 1.48 14.16 -5.73
C ILE A 52 0.03 14.58 -5.50
N GLU A 53 -0.46 15.52 -6.31
CA GLU A 53 -1.87 15.89 -6.33
C GLU A 53 -2.55 15.32 -7.58
N LEU A 54 -3.56 14.48 -7.37
CA LEU A 54 -4.38 13.90 -8.42
C LEU A 54 -5.71 14.65 -8.50
N ILE A 55 -5.90 15.47 -9.52
CA ILE A 55 -7.20 16.07 -9.85
C ILE A 55 -8.02 15.02 -10.60
N LEU A 56 -8.88 14.33 -9.85
CA LEU A 56 -9.70 13.23 -10.36
C LEU A 56 -11.05 13.77 -10.84
N GLN A 57 -11.29 13.67 -12.14
CA GLN A 57 -12.56 14.03 -12.77
C GLN A 57 -13.30 12.77 -13.20
N VAL A 58 -14.48 12.54 -12.63
CA VAL A 58 -15.37 11.45 -13.04
C VAL A 58 -16.48 12.04 -13.90
N ASP A 59 -16.53 11.63 -15.16
CA ASP A 59 -17.32 12.26 -16.22
C ASP A 59 -16.99 13.75 -16.44
N ARG A 60 -17.64 14.65 -15.70
CA ARG A 60 -17.41 16.11 -15.70
C ARG A 60 -17.43 16.72 -14.29
N GLY A 61 -17.58 15.90 -13.25
CA GLY A 61 -17.63 16.32 -11.86
C GLY A 61 -16.40 15.85 -11.08
N ASP A 62 -16.29 16.33 -9.84
CA ASP A 62 -15.33 15.81 -8.88
C ASP A 62 -15.70 14.37 -8.52
N PHE A 63 -14.69 13.52 -8.33
CA PHE A 63 -14.88 12.14 -7.90
C PHE A 63 -15.59 12.04 -6.54
N ARG A 64 -15.47 13.06 -5.67
CA ARG A 64 -16.14 13.08 -4.35
C ARG A 64 -17.63 13.41 -4.44
N THR A 65 -18.07 14.13 -5.47
CA THR A 65 -19.44 14.65 -5.58
C THR A 65 -20.49 13.55 -5.41
N ALA A 66 -20.29 12.39 -6.04
CA ALA A 66 -21.27 11.30 -5.94
C ALA A 66 -21.41 10.74 -4.51
N THR A 67 -20.29 10.62 -3.79
CA THR A 67 -20.30 10.15 -2.39
C THR A 67 -20.87 11.20 -1.45
N THR A 68 -20.50 12.47 -1.64
CA THR A 68 -21.03 13.60 -0.87
C THR A 68 -22.54 13.74 -1.07
N ASP A 69 -23.03 13.71 -2.31
CA ASP A 69 -24.47 13.77 -2.64
C ASP A 69 -25.26 12.60 -2.04
N TYR A 70 -24.64 11.42 -1.92
CA TYR A 70 -25.26 10.27 -1.27
C TYR A 70 -25.34 10.46 0.24
N ILE A 71 -24.24 10.89 0.87
CA ILE A 71 -24.18 11.15 2.31
C ILE A 71 -25.18 12.25 2.68
N GLU A 72 -25.21 13.36 1.93
CA GLU A 72 -26.12 14.47 2.14
C GLU A 72 -27.60 14.05 2.03
N ARG A 73 -27.96 13.32 0.98
CA ARG A 73 -29.35 12.84 0.82
C ARG A 73 -29.75 11.85 1.90
N LEU A 74 -28.84 10.97 2.30
CA LEU A 74 -29.09 10.03 3.40
C LEU A 74 -29.26 10.79 4.71
N PHE A 75 -28.37 11.75 5.00
CA PHE A 75 -28.45 12.62 6.17
C PHE A 75 -29.78 13.36 6.22
N GLN A 76 -30.19 14.01 5.12
CA GLN A 76 -31.48 14.70 5.00
C GLN A 76 -32.69 13.78 5.17
N SER A 77 -32.57 12.49 4.81
CA SER A 77 -33.65 11.52 5.01
C SER A 77 -33.77 11.03 6.46
N LEU A 78 -32.70 11.19 7.24
CA LEU A 78 -32.61 10.78 8.64
C LEU A 78 -32.90 11.95 9.59
N ASP A 79 -32.49 13.16 9.21
CA ASP A 79 -32.80 14.44 9.84
C ASP A 79 -34.28 14.79 9.60
N GLY A 80 -35.13 14.29 10.49
CA GLY A 80 -36.58 14.42 10.41
C GLY A 80 -37.07 15.78 10.91
N ASN A 81 -36.28 16.45 11.76
CA ASN A 81 -36.61 17.75 12.32
C ASN A 81 -35.96 18.94 11.56
N GLN A 82 -35.10 18.65 10.60
CA GLN A 82 -34.36 19.61 9.76
C GLN A 82 -33.43 20.53 10.56
N ASP A 83 -32.87 20.05 11.66
CA ASP A 83 -31.95 20.82 12.49
C ASP A 83 -30.49 20.71 12.05
N HIS A 84 -30.20 19.95 10.99
CA HIS A 84 -28.87 19.65 10.46
C HIS A 84 -27.98 18.82 11.38
N PHE A 85 -28.57 18.15 12.36
CA PHE A 85 -27.92 17.18 13.23
C PHE A 85 -28.72 15.88 13.25
N ILE A 86 -28.08 14.77 13.65
CA ILE A 86 -28.80 13.53 13.94
C ILE A 86 -28.81 13.35 15.46
N ASP A 87 -30.00 13.47 16.05
CA ASP A 87 -30.18 13.30 17.48
C ASP A 87 -30.40 11.82 17.87
N LEU A 88 -30.49 11.54 19.17
CA LEU A 88 -30.70 10.20 19.70
C LEU A 88 -32.02 9.55 19.20
N LYS A 89 -33.05 10.32 18.87
CA LYS A 89 -34.31 9.79 18.34
C LYS A 89 -34.13 9.35 16.89
N GLU A 90 -33.42 10.13 16.10
CA GLU A 90 -33.13 9.88 14.68
C GLU A 90 -32.07 8.78 14.49
N MET A 91 -31.16 8.62 15.44
CA MET A 91 -30.18 7.52 15.49
C MET A 91 -30.81 6.12 15.42
N LYS A 92 -32.09 5.98 15.80
CA LYS A 92 -32.82 4.70 15.65
C LYS A 92 -33.06 4.32 14.20
N ASN A 93 -33.15 5.30 13.32
CA ASN A 93 -33.40 5.12 11.89
C ASN A 93 -32.09 4.99 11.10
N VAL A 94 -30.94 5.30 11.72
CA VAL A 94 -29.61 5.15 11.11
C VAL A 94 -29.33 3.66 10.87
N PRO A 95 -29.20 3.22 9.60
CA PRO A 95 -28.94 1.83 9.27
C PRO A 95 -27.62 1.32 9.87
N ALA A 96 -27.48 0.01 9.99
CA ALA A 96 -26.18 -0.61 10.19
C ALA A 96 -25.47 -0.73 8.84
N PHE A 97 -24.21 -0.31 8.77
CA PHE A 97 -23.41 -0.33 7.53
C PHE A 97 -22.33 -1.43 7.52
N GLY A 98 -22.48 -2.45 8.35
CA GLY A 98 -21.61 -3.63 8.41
C GLY A 98 -20.34 -3.46 9.24
N ILE A 99 -20.14 -2.32 9.93
CA ILE A 99 -19.03 -2.14 10.87
C ILE A 99 -19.45 -2.73 12.21
N LYS A 100 -19.11 -4.00 12.46
CA LYS A 100 -19.45 -4.68 13.73
C LYS A 100 -19.15 -3.84 14.99
N LEU A 101 -18.05 -3.08 15.00
CA LEU A 101 -17.68 -2.25 16.15
C LEU A 101 -18.61 -1.03 16.36
N LEU A 102 -19.11 -0.41 15.28
CA LEU A 102 -19.89 0.85 15.33
C LEU A 102 -21.39 0.63 15.15
N ASP A 103 -21.79 -0.56 14.70
CA ASP A 103 -23.19 -0.94 14.47
C ASP A 103 -23.79 -1.72 15.63
N GLN A 104 -22.96 -2.13 16.60
CA GLN A 104 -23.39 -2.84 17.79
C GLN A 104 -23.79 -1.87 18.91
N GLY A 105 -24.70 -2.32 19.77
CA GLY A 105 -25.17 -1.57 20.94
C GLY A 105 -26.48 -0.83 20.73
N SER A 106 -26.91 -0.17 21.80
CA SER A 106 -28.06 0.73 21.82
C SER A 106 -27.79 2.00 21.00
N PRO A 107 -28.83 2.70 20.50
CA PRO A 107 -28.67 3.98 19.77
C PRO A 107 -27.81 5.01 20.53
N THR A 108 -27.89 5.00 21.87
CA THR A 108 -27.07 5.80 22.78
C THR A 108 -25.59 5.47 22.75
N GLU A 109 -25.24 4.18 22.69
CA GLU A 109 -23.84 3.75 22.63
C GLU A 109 -23.25 4.03 21.25
N ARG A 110 -24.05 3.79 20.19
CA ARG A 110 -23.66 4.13 18.81
C ARG A 110 -23.39 5.62 18.66
N LEU A 111 -24.28 6.47 19.16
CA LEU A 111 -24.12 7.92 19.12
C LEU A 111 -22.82 8.35 19.79
N LYS A 112 -22.54 7.90 21.01
CA LYS A 112 -21.28 8.20 21.74
C LYS A 112 -20.00 7.71 21.05
N MET A 113 -20.08 6.69 20.20
CA MET A 113 -18.92 6.20 19.46
C MET A 113 -18.67 6.97 18.16
N LEU A 114 -19.71 7.59 17.61
CA LEU A 114 -19.68 8.30 16.34
C LEU A 114 -19.52 9.81 16.52
N ASP A 115 -20.05 10.32 17.63
CA ASP A 115 -19.87 11.66 18.15
C ASP A 115 -18.44 11.78 18.69
N THR A 116 -17.63 12.57 17.99
CA THR A 116 -16.18 12.64 18.26
C THR A 116 -15.79 14.04 18.68
N ILE A 117 -15.91 15.01 17.77
CA ILE A 117 -15.46 16.38 17.99
C ILE A 117 -16.38 17.30 17.16
N PRO A 118 -17.11 18.23 17.81
CA PRO A 118 -17.32 18.34 19.25
C PRO A 118 -18.22 17.21 19.79
N ALA A 119 -17.86 16.63 20.94
CA ALA A 119 -18.67 15.62 21.62
C ALA A 119 -19.97 16.22 22.21
N ASP A 120 -20.98 16.48 21.38
CA ASP A 120 -22.18 17.25 21.71
C ASP A 120 -23.46 16.41 21.87
N ASN A 121 -23.33 15.08 21.78
CA ASN A 121 -24.41 14.09 21.73
C ASN A 121 -25.35 14.26 20.52
N CYS A 122 -24.87 14.85 19.44
CA CYS A 122 -25.49 14.88 18.14
C CYS A 122 -24.47 14.38 17.10
N LEU A 123 -24.93 13.98 15.92
CA LEU A 123 -24.00 13.80 14.79
C LEU A 123 -24.17 14.94 13.81
N SER A 124 -23.10 15.69 13.60
CA SER A 124 -23.00 16.60 12.48
C SER A 124 -22.87 15.85 11.15
N LEU A 125 -23.08 16.56 10.04
CA LEU A 125 -22.86 16.01 8.70
C LEU A 125 -21.43 15.49 8.51
N GLY A 126 -20.43 16.14 9.10
CA GLY A 126 -19.02 15.73 9.01
C GLY A 126 -18.72 14.43 9.74
N GLU A 127 -19.29 14.25 10.93
CA GLU A 127 -19.16 13.01 11.71
C GLU A 127 -19.91 11.85 11.05
N PHE A 128 -21.12 12.13 10.55
CA PHE A 128 -21.88 11.15 9.79
C PHE A 128 -21.15 10.74 8.50
N ALA A 129 -20.56 11.69 7.78
CA ALA A 129 -19.73 11.40 6.61
C ALA A 129 -18.54 10.51 6.98
N SER A 130 -17.86 10.80 8.10
CA SER A 130 -16.74 10.01 8.61
C SER A 130 -17.16 8.57 8.96
N TYR A 131 -18.34 8.40 9.54
CA TYR A 131 -18.93 7.08 9.79
C TYR A 131 -19.18 6.31 8.49
N ILE A 132 -19.85 6.92 7.50
CA ILE A 132 -20.15 6.28 6.21
C ILE A 132 -18.87 5.94 5.46
N HIS A 133 -17.88 6.83 5.43
CA HIS A 133 -16.58 6.57 4.82
C HIS A 133 -15.84 5.40 5.49
N ARG A 134 -16.01 5.21 6.80
CA ARG A 134 -15.45 4.05 7.50
C ARG A 134 -16.17 2.75 7.14
N ALA A 135 -17.44 2.82 6.77
CA ALA A 135 -18.28 1.66 6.52
C ALA A 135 -18.22 1.18 5.08
N GLN A 136 -18.43 2.12 4.15
CA GLN A 136 -18.50 1.86 2.71
C GLN A 136 -17.14 2.07 2.02
N GLY A 137 -16.20 2.73 2.69
CA GLY A 137 -14.92 3.16 2.12
C GLY A 137 -14.95 4.63 1.71
N THR A 138 -13.75 5.19 1.55
CA THR A 138 -13.54 6.54 1.04
C THR A 138 -13.71 6.58 -0.49
N ALA A 139 -14.03 7.75 -1.04
CA ALA A 139 -14.17 7.95 -2.49
C ALA A 139 -12.89 7.62 -3.28
N PHE A 140 -11.72 7.61 -2.63
CA PHE A 140 -10.46 7.17 -3.21
C PHE A 140 -9.81 6.07 -2.36
N ARG A 141 -9.34 5.00 -2.98
CA ARG A 141 -8.64 3.89 -2.32
C ARG A 141 -7.35 3.55 -3.04
N ILE A 142 -6.29 3.29 -2.26
CA ILE A 142 -5.07 2.65 -2.75
C ILE A 142 -5.18 1.15 -2.47
N ALA A 143 -4.87 0.33 -3.48
CA ALA A 143 -4.79 -1.12 -3.36
C ALA A 143 -3.43 -1.58 -3.89
N GLY A 144 -2.69 -2.37 -3.13
CA GLY A 144 -1.55 -3.10 -3.70
C GLY A 144 -2.04 -4.33 -4.47
N ALA A 145 -1.33 -4.71 -5.53
CA ALA A 145 -1.53 -5.98 -6.20
C ALA A 145 -0.32 -6.89 -5.93
N PRO A 146 -0.50 -8.11 -5.37
CA PRO A 146 0.60 -9.05 -5.25
C PRO A 146 0.78 -9.71 -6.62
N THR A 147 1.90 -9.48 -7.30
CA THR A 147 2.09 -9.99 -8.67
C THR A 147 2.97 -11.23 -8.77
N ARG A 148 3.83 -11.53 -7.79
CA ARG A 148 4.68 -12.74 -7.82
C ARG A 148 4.81 -13.44 -6.48
N SER A 149 4.95 -14.77 -6.52
CA SER A 149 5.21 -15.59 -5.34
C SER A 149 6.52 -15.25 -4.61
N SER A 150 7.51 -14.68 -5.32
CA SER A 150 8.78 -14.19 -4.76
C SER A 150 8.64 -12.85 -4.01
N GLN A 151 7.56 -12.11 -4.28
CA GLN A 151 7.20 -10.85 -3.60
C GLN A 151 6.22 -11.08 -2.44
N VAL A 152 5.56 -12.24 -2.40
CA VAL A 152 4.77 -12.72 -1.24
C VAL A 152 5.68 -13.15 -0.09
N ILE A 153 6.98 -13.30 -0.35
CA ILE A 153 7.97 -13.57 0.70
C ILE A 153 8.16 -12.32 1.54
N GLU A 154 7.79 -12.40 2.81
CA GLU A 154 8.01 -11.32 3.78
C GLU A 154 9.46 -11.35 4.29
N LEU A 155 10.45 -11.36 3.39
CA LEU A 155 11.86 -11.44 3.77
C LEU A 155 12.29 -10.19 4.57
N PHE A 156 11.78 -9.02 4.18
CA PHE A 156 11.93 -7.78 4.96
C PHE A 156 11.45 -7.97 6.38
N ARG A 157 10.18 -8.33 6.61
CA ARG A 157 9.63 -8.54 7.96
C ARG A 157 10.39 -9.59 8.79
N LYS A 158 11.03 -10.55 8.14
CA LYS A 158 11.84 -11.58 8.81
C LYS A 158 13.25 -11.08 9.20
N LEU A 159 13.80 -10.14 8.44
CA LEU A 159 15.11 -9.54 8.67
C LEU A 159 15.06 -8.29 9.55
N ASP A 160 14.01 -7.49 9.37
CA ASP A 160 13.63 -6.31 10.16
C ASP A 160 13.22 -6.75 11.58
N GLN A 161 14.20 -6.83 12.47
CA GLN A 161 14.03 -7.26 13.86
C GLN A 161 13.44 -6.13 14.70
N ASN A 162 13.79 -4.89 14.41
CA ASN A 162 13.37 -3.72 15.16
C ASN A 162 11.97 -3.19 14.71
N ARG A 163 11.46 -3.69 13.58
CA ARG A 163 10.17 -3.34 12.95
C ARG A 163 10.10 -1.89 12.53
N ASP A 164 11.22 -1.32 12.11
CA ASP A 164 11.27 0.05 11.59
C ASP A 164 10.81 0.16 10.13
N GLY A 165 10.60 -0.98 9.45
CA GLY A 165 10.13 -1.03 8.06
C GLY A 165 11.25 -1.05 7.02
N SER A 166 12.51 -1.05 7.47
CA SER A 166 13.72 -1.14 6.65
C SER A 166 14.60 -2.30 7.14
N VAL A 167 15.66 -2.63 6.40
CA VAL A 167 16.65 -3.62 6.86
C VAL A 167 18.03 -2.97 6.86
N SER A 168 18.57 -2.76 8.05
CA SER A 168 19.86 -2.11 8.27
C SER A 168 21.06 -3.02 7.93
N ASP A 169 22.25 -2.43 7.71
CA ASP A 169 23.51 -3.17 7.57
C ASP A 169 23.76 -4.14 8.75
N GLU A 170 23.35 -3.78 9.99
CA GLU A 170 23.46 -4.65 11.17
C GLU A 170 22.51 -5.85 11.09
N GLU A 171 21.27 -5.64 10.62
CA GLU A 171 20.30 -6.71 10.41
C GLU A 171 20.70 -7.63 9.25
N PHE A 172 21.29 -7.10 8.17
CA PHE A 172 21.90 -7.91 7.12
C PHE A 172 23.09 -8.73 7.65
N SER A 173 23.91 -8.18 8.54
CA SER A 173 25.02 -8.92 9.15
C SER A 173 24.56 -10.09 10.02
N THR A 174 23.37 -9.96 10.63
CA THR A 174 22.75 -11.00 11.47
C THR A 174 21.75 -11.87 10.71
N SER A 175 21.52 -11.60 9.42
CA SER A 175 20.57 -12.30 8.54
C SER A 175 20.73 -13.82 8.55
N SER A 176 21.96 -14.31 8.52
CA SER A 176 22.25 -15.75 8.58
C SER A 176 21.74 -16.40 9.88
N LYS A 177 21.80 -15.70 11.01
CA LYS A 177 21.34 -16.20 12.31
C LYS A 177 19.83 -16.05 12.47
N THR A 178 19.25 -14.95 11.99
CA THR A 178 17.79 -14.73 12.07
C THR A 178 17.04 -15.67 11.17
N LEU A 179 17.54 -15.86 9.95
CA LEU A 179 16.88 -16.68 8.96
C LEU A 179 17.03 -18.19 9.21
N PHE A 180 18.05 -18.60 9.99
CA PHE A 180 18.23 -19.99 10.43
C PHE A 180 16.97 -20.58 11.10
N MET A 181 16.18 -19.75 11.80
CA MET A 181 14.93 -20.20 12.44
C MET A 181 13.83 -20.60 11.44
N TYR A 182 13.98 -20.23 10.18
CA TYR A 182 13.05 -20.58 9.11
C TYR A 182 13.53 -21.76 8.27
N ASP A 183 14.79 -22.19 8.39
CA ASP A 183 15.30 -23.42 7.79
C ASP A 183 14.73 -24.62 8.54
N ARG A 184 13.74 -25.29 7.93
CA ARG A 184 12.92 -26.30 8.60
C ARG A 184 13.45 -27.71 8.41
N ASP A 185 14.01 -28.00 7.24
CA ASP A 185 14.66 -29.28 6.97
C ASP A 185 16.14 -29.27 7.39
N GLU A 186 16.60 -28.16 7.99
CA GLU A 186 17.94 -27.98 8.54
C GLU A 186 18.98 -28.30 7.47
N ASP A 187 18.79 -27.85 6.23
CA ASP A 187 19.73 -28.09 5.12
C ASP A 187 20.66 -26.90 4.85
N GLU A 188 20.62 -25.87 5.71
CA GLU A 188 21.36 -24.59 5.61
C GLU A 188 20.94 -23.71 4.42
N VAL A 189 19.92 -24.11 3.65
CA VAL A 189 19.49 -23.42 2.43
C VAL A 189 18.02 -23.02 2.54
N LEU A 190 17.73 -21.74 2.38
CA LEU A 190 16.36 -21.26 2.54
C LEU A 190 15.62 -21.25 1.22
N ASN A 191 14.60 -22.09 1.09
CA ASN A 191 13.76 -22.13 -0.10
C ASN A 191 12.51 -21.22 0.01
N LEU A 192 11.86 -21.01 -1.13
CA LEU A 192 10.63 -20.19 -1.23
C LEU A 192 9.47 -20.68 -0.35
N VAL A 193 9.45 -21.96 0.05
CA VAL A 193 8.38 -22.54 0.87
C VAL A 193 8.64 -22.28 2.36
N GLU A 194 9.88 -22.41 2.82
CA GLU A 194 10.29 -22.06 4.19
C GLU A 194 10.11 -20.58 4.51
N LEU A 195 10.35 -19.71 3.53
CA LEU A 195 10.22 -18.26 3.74
C LEU A 195 8.77 -17.75 3.66
N ARG A 196 7.78 -18.60 3.38
CA ARG A 196 6.36 -18.21 3.39
C ARG A 196 5.75 -18.23 4.80
N PRO A 197 4.71 -17.42 5.07
CA PRO A 197 3.94 -17.54 6.30
C PRO A 197 3.35 -18.95 6.42
N PHE A 198 3.40 -19.54 7.62
CA PHE A 198 2.84 -20.86 7.89
C PHE A 198 1.32 -20.81 7.69
N MET A 199 0.82 -21.44 6.62
CA MET A 199 -0.62 -21.68 6.43
C MET A 199 -0.96 -22.98 7.16
N SER A 200 -1.57 -22.86 8.33
CA SER A 200 -1.79 -23.98 9.26
C SER A 200 -2.74 -25.07 8.75
N ASP A 201 -3.43 -24.86 7.62
CA ASP A 201 -4.44 -25.80 7.14
C ASP A 201 -4.45 -25.85 5.59
N PRO A 202 -3.97 -26.96 4.99
CA PRO A 202 -4.03 -27.19 3.54
C PRO A 202 -5.46 -27.19 2.97
N ASN A 203 -6.48 -27.40 3.81
CA ASN A 203 -7.90 -27.42 3.44
C ASN A 203 -8.68 -26.19 3.89
N ALA A 204 -8.10 -25.26 4.67
CA ALA A 204 -8.73 -23.96 4.99
C ALA A 204 -8.65 -22.95 3.83
N VAL A 205 -8.75 -23.43 2.60
CA VAL A 205 -8.95 -22.58 1.40
C VAL A 205 -10.39 -22.03 1.38
N ILE A 206 -11.26 -22.52 2.26
CA ILE A 206 -12.67 -22.17 2.32
C ILE A 206 -12.92 -21.29 3.56
N ALA A 207 -13.28 -20.03 3.30
CA ALA A 207 -13.89 -19.10 4.25
C ALA A 207 -12.99 -18.41 5.30
N GLN A 208 -11.76 -18.02 4.93
CA GLN A 208 -11.27 -16.73 5.43
C GLN A 208 -11.41 -15.72 4.30
N PRO A 209 -12.15 -14.59 4.49
CA PRO A 209 -11.99 -13.46 3.59
C PRO A 209 -10.49 -13.20 3.62
N VAL A 210 -9.84 -13.22 2.45
CA VAL A 210 -8.42 -12.88 2.29
C VAL A 210 -8.14 -11.81 3.33
N SER A 211 -7.45 -12.18 4.43
CA SER A 211 -6.96 -11.20 5.39
C SER A 211 -6.38 -10.16 4.47
N ARG A 212 -6.93 -8.93 4.48
CA ARG A 212 -6.55 -7.87 3.55
C ARG A 212 -5.06 -7.72 3.77
N GLN A 213 -4.25 -8.47 3.03
CA GLN A 213 -2.82 -8.48 3.14
C GLN A 213 -2.51 -7.06 2.73
N SER A 214 -2.14 -6.26 3.73
CA SER A 214 -1.75 -4.88 3.55
C SER A 214 -0.48 -4.95 2.74
N ILE A 215 -0.64 -4.98 1.43
CA ILE A 215 0.48 -4.89 0.52
C ILE A 215 1.04 -3.51 0.78
N GLU A 216 2.24 -3.49 1.33
CA GLU A 216 2.98 -2.28 1.64
C GLU A 216 3.25 -1.57 0.32
N THR A 217 2.56 -0.45 0.10
CA THR A 217 2.80 0.45 -1.03
C THR A 217 3.61 1.62 -0.52
N PRO A 218 4.47 2.27 -1.32
CA PRO A 218 5.16 3.48 -0.88
C PRO A 218 4.25 4.73 -0.93
N PHE A 219 2.97 4.56 -1.25
CA PHE A 219 2.01 5.66 -1.33
C PHE A 219 1.17 5.74 -0.06
N ARG A 220 1.04 6.95 0.49
CA ARG A 220 0.14 7.26 1.60
C ARG A 220 -0.86 8.33 1.17
N ARG A 221 -2.09 8.22 1.65
CA ARG A 221 -3.14 9.21 1.36
C ARG A 221 -3.07 10.33 2.37
N LEU A 222 -3.41 11.54 1.92
CA LEU A 222 -3.62 12.72 2.76
C LEU A 222 -5.06 13.20 2.58
N ASP A 223 -6.04 12.37 2.97
CA ASP A 223 -7.48 12.66 2.79
C ASP A 223 -8.23 12.92 4.10
N ASN A 224 -7.69 12.50 5.23
CA ASN A 224 -8.25 12.69 6.57
C ASN A 224 -7.15 12.60 7.64
N ASP A 225 -7.47 13.04 8.85
CA ASP A 225 -6.53 13.10 9.98
C ASP A 225 -5.86 11.76 10.28
N ARG A 226 -6.60 10.65 10.17
CA ARG A 226 -6.02 9.32 10.39
C ARG A 226 -5.00 8.96 9.32
N SER A 227 -5.31 9.25 8.05
CA SER A 227 -4.41 8.99 6.93
C SER A 227 -3.14 9.85 7.01
N ILE A 228 -3.29 11.10 7.45
CA ILE A 228 -2.17 12.03 7.67
C ILE A 228 -1.30 11.52 8.82
N ASN A 229 -1.86 11.19 9.98
CA ASN A 229 -1.10 10.63 11.10
C ASN A 229 -0.38 9.33 10.74
N ALA A 230 -1.05 8.43 10.00
CA ALA A 230 -0.41 7.22 9.50
C ALA A 230 0.70 7.52 8.48
N ALA A 231 0.58 8.59 7.68
CA ALA A 231 1.66 9.04 6.81
C ALA A 231 2.83 9.61 7.62
N ILE A 232 2.56 10.39 8.68
CA ILE A 232 3.56 10.94 9.60
C ILE A 232 4.39 9.82 10.22
N ASP A 233 3.75 8.80 10.78
CA ASP A 233 4.47 7.68 11.40
C ASP A 233 5.43 7.01 10.42
N GLU A 234 5.04 6.90 9.14
CA GLU A 234 5.85 6.28 8.10
C GLU A 234 6.95 7.21 7.56
N LEU A 235 6.70 8.53 7.54
CA LEU A 235 7.72 9.54 7.26
C LEU A 235 8.82 9.51 8.33
N PHE A 236 8.43 9.40 9.60
CA PHE A 236 9.38 9.29 10.70
C PHE A 236 10.18 7.99 10.61
N LYS A 237 9.54 6.85 10.33
CA LYS A 237 10.29 5.59 10.16
C LYS A 237 11.33 5.65 9.05
N LYS A 238 10.99 6.29 7.93
CA LYS A 238 11.81 6.25 6.73
C LYS A 238 12.96 7.27 6.73
N TYR A 239 12.70 8.52 7.11
CA TYR A 239 13.65 9.62 6.91
C TYR A 239 14.43 9.93 8.19
N VAL A 240 15.04 8.90 8.79
CA VAL A 240 15.76 8.98 10.07
C VAL A 240 16.93 9.97 10.01
N GLU A 241 17.59 10.08 8.86
CA GLU A 241 18.68 11.04 8.61
C GLU A 241 18.26 12.52 8.78
N TYR A 242 16.98 12.82 8.58
CA TYR A 242 16.41 14.14 8.77
C TYR A 242 15.78 14.31 10.15
N GLN A 243 15.81 13.28 11.00
CA GLN A 243 15.21 13.33 12.32
C GLN A 243 16.14 13.93 13.36
N ASN A 244 15.51 14.65 14.29
CA ASN A 244 16.10 15.00 15.56
C ASN A 244 15.44 14.18 16.68
N THR A 245 16.05 13.05 17.05
CA THR A 245 15.52 12.13 18.08
C THR A 245 15.31 12.81 19.43
N GLY A 246 16.07 13.87 19.74
CA GLY A 246 15.90 14.63 20.98
C GLY A 246 14.66 15.53 21.01
N LYS A 247 14.07 15.83 19.85
CA LYS A 247 12.89 16.70 19.69
C LYS A 247 11.68 15.99 19.08
N ASP A 248 11.83 14.73 18.65
CA ASP A 248 10.82 14.00 17.86
C ASP A 248 10.29 14.84 16.67
N ALA A 249 11.23 15.34 15.86
CA ALA A 249 10.95 16.28 14.77
C ALA A 249 11.75 15.94 13.50
N ILE A 250 11.22 16.30 12.32
CA ILE A 250 11.86 16.12 11.01
C ILE A 250 12.30 17.48 10.45
N SER A 251 13.52 17.57 9.92
CA SER A 251 14.05 18.81 9.32
C SER A 251 13.19 19.29 8.14
N LEU A 252 12.96 20.61 8.06
CA LEU A 252 12.27 21.26 6.94
C LEU A 252 12.94 20.98 5.58
N ASP A 253 14.27 20.78 5.57
CA ASP A 253 15.03 20.49 4.36
C ASP A 253 14.59 19.17 3.70
N CYS A 254 13.98 18.25 4.46
CA CYS A 254 13.39 17.01 3.93
C CYS A 254 12.28 17.29 2.91
N PHE A 255 11.54 18.39 3.05
CA PHE A 255 10.44 18.77 2.16
C PHE A 255 10.86 19.81 1.11
N ARG A 256 12.09 20.31 1.20
CA ARG A 256 12.59 21.39 0.36
C ARG A 256 12.91 20.91 -1.05
N GLN A 257 12.39 21.61 -2.06
CA GLN A 257 12.62 21.27 -3.46
C GLN A 257 13.27 22.39 -4.29
N GLY A 258 13.19 23.63 -3.82
CA GLY A 258 13.83 24.81 -4.38
C GLY A 258 13.86 25.98 -3.39
N GLU A 259 14.45 27.11 -3.77
CA GLU A 259 14.48 28.31 -2.90
C GLU A 259 13.11 28.96 -2.73
N SER A 260 12.20 28.77 -3.70
CA SER A 260 10.88 29.41 -3.75
C SER A 260 9.86 28.79 -2.78
N ASP A 261 9.98 27.49 -2.50
CA ASP A 261 9.04 26.76 -1.66
C ASP A 261 9.37 26.88 -0.17
N PHE A 262 10.60 27.31 0.16
CA PHE A 262 11.08 27.39 1.53
C PHE A 262 10.25 28.35 2.38
N ALA A 263 9.81 29.48 1.81
CA ALA A 263 8.95 30.42 2.52
C ALA A 263 7.59 29.80 2.90
N ALA A 264 6.97 29.05 1.97
CA ALA A 264 5.68 28.40 2.22
C ALA A 264 5.79 27.23 3.22
N ILE A 265 6.91 26.53 3.25
CA ILE A 265 7.17 25.45 4.22
C ILE A 265 7.47 26.05 5.61
N GLN A 266 8.16 27.19 5.67
CA GLN A 266 8.52 27.86 6.92
C GLN A 266 7.32 28.51 7.62
N ASP A 267 6.27 28.89 6.89
CA ASP A 267 5.05 29.46 7.46
C ASP A 267 4.35 28.49 8.46
N ASP A 268 4.53 27.19 8.27
CA ASP A 268 3.97 26.14 9.14
C ASP A 268 4.92 25.73 10.29
N ASP A 269 6.16 26.25 10.34
CA ASP A 269 7.09 26.08 11.47
C ASP A 269 6.80 27.14 12.55
N LEU A 270 5.84 26.83 13.42
CA LEU A 270 5.33 27.73 14.46
C LEU A 270 6.42 28.17 15.45
N ASN A 271 7.37 27.28 15.73
CA ASN A 271 8.43 27.54 16.70
C ASN A 271 9.73 28.05 16.04
N SER A 272 9.80 28.04 14.71
CA SER A 272 10.90 28.51 13.88
C SER A 272 12.26 27.88 14.21
N ASP A 273 12.27 26.63 14.69
CA ASP A 273 13.48 25.90 15.05
C ASP A 273 14.12 25.13 13.89
N GLY A 274 13.51 25.17 12.71
CA GLY A 274 14.01 24.51 11.52
C GLY A 274 13.56 23.04 11.38
N PHE A 275 12.69 22.57 12.26
CA PHE A 275 12.15 21.21 12.26
C PHE A 275 10.63 21.24 12.40
N PHE A 276 9.96 20.33 11.70
CA PHE A 276 8.56 20.04 11.97
C PHE A 276 8.44 19.04 13.11
N SER A 277 7.87 19.48 14.23
CA SER A 277 7.29 18.57 15.23
C SER A 277 6.12 17.79 14.63
N ARG A 278 5.64 16.74 15.31
CA ARG A 278 4.49 15.94 14.82
C ARG A 278 3.24 16.80 14.56
N ASP A 279 2.95 17.77 15.42
CA ASP A 279 1.77 18.63 15.30
C ASP A 279 1.91 19.63 14.14
N GLU A 280 3.10 20.21 13.96
CA GLU A 280 3.40 21.10 12.83
C GLU A 280 3.39 20.32 11.51
N LEU A 281 3.95 19.11 11.48
CA LEU A 281 3.91 18.25 10.30
C LEU A 281 2.48 17.86 9.95
N PHE A 282 1.63 17.62 10.96
CA PHE A 282 0.21 17.37 10.76
C PHE A 282 -0.48 18.57 10.10
N ALA A 283 -0.25 19.78 10.61
CA ALA A 283 -0.78 21.01 10.02
C ALA A 283 -0.29 21.21 8.57
N TYR A 284 1.02 21.05 8.32
CA TYR A 284 1.61 21.14 6.98
C TYR A 284 1.00 20.11 6.01
N LEU A 285 0.86 18.84 6.42
CA LEU A 285 0.31 17.79 5.56
C LEU A 285 -1.19 17.92 5.29
N GLN A 286 -1.92 18.79 5.98
CA GLN A 286 -3.27 19.18 5.57
C GLN A 286 -3.24 19.99 4.26
N ASN A 287 -2.27 20.89 4.11
CA ASN A 287 -2.09 21.73 2.91
C ASN A 287 -0.63 21.80 2.43
N PRO A 288 -0.04 20.67 2.02
CA PRO A 288 1.37 20.61 1.69
C PRO A 288 1.66 21.26 0.34
N VAL A 289 2.91 21.67 0.15
CA VAL A 289 3.40 22.12 -1.15
C VAL A 289 3.41 20.95 -2.14
N VAL A 290 2.67 21.09 -3.24
CA VAL A 290 2.49 20.03 -4.24
C VAL A 290 3.68 19.99 -5.20
N ASN A 291 4.30 18.81 -5.37
CA ASN A 291 5.47 18.66 -6.23
C ASN A 291 5.11 18.31 -7.68
N LEU A 292 4.04 17.53 -7.87
CA LEU A 292 3.51 17.14 -9.16
C LEU A 292 1.99 17.14 -9.14
N ARG A 293 1.37 17.90 -10.06
CA ARG A 293 -0.08 17.93 -10.24
C ARG A 293 -0.46 17.20 -11.52
N LEU A 294 -1.31 16.19 -11.39
CA LEU A 294 -1.80 15.37 -12.48
C LEU A 294 -3.32 15.46 -12.55
N GLN A 295 -3.87 15.61 -13.74
CA GLN A 295 -5.31 15.49 -13.97
C GLN A 295 -5.61 14.12 -14.57
N VAL A 296 -6.57 13.43 -13.96
CA VAL A 296 -7.05 12.11 -14.35
C VAL A 296 -8.53 12.23 -14.69
N SER A 297 -8.91 11.90 -15.92
CA SER A 297 -10.31 11.90 -16.36
C SER A 297 -10.79 10.48 -16.58
N LEU A 298 -11.82 10.08 -15.83
CA LEU A 298 -12.41 8.74 -15.82
C LEU A 298 -13.85 8.78 -16.33
N PRO A 299 -14.21 8.00 -17.37
CA PRO A 299 -15.59 7.88 -17.81
C PRO A 299 -16.38 6.90 -16.93
N ARG A 300 -17.53 7.34 -16.40
CA ARG A 300 -18.51 6.49 -15.70
C ARG A 300 -19.73 6.27 -16.61
N GLN A 301 -20.47 7.34 -16.91
CA GLN A 301 -21.64 7.29 -17.80
C GLN A 301 -21.36 7.87 -19.19
N GLN A 302 -20.46 8.87 -19.28
CA GLN A 302 -20.15 9.52 -20.55
C GLN A 302 -19.21 8.66 -21.40
N SER A 303 -19.36 8.78 -22.74
CA SER A 303 -18.55 8.03 -23.70
C SER A 303 -17.36 8.86 -24.12
N PHE A 304 -16.28 8.83 -23.33
CA PHE A 304 -14.98 9.35 -23.73
C PHE A 304 -13.87 8.38 -23.30
N ARG A 305 -12.71 8.51 -23.94
CA ARG A 305 -11.54 7.70 -23.57
C ARG A 305 -10.88 8.32 -22.34
N PRO A 306 -10.50 7.50 -21.34
CA PRO A 306 -9.82 8.01 -20.16
C PRO A 306 -8.56 8.80 -20.55
N SER A 307 -8.22 9.80 -19.75
CA SER A 307 -7.04 10.62 -20.01
C SER A 307 -6.24 10.93 -18.77
N LEU A 308 -4.95 11.12 -18.98
CA LEU A 308 -3.96 11.52 -18.00
C LEU A 308 -3.16 12.69 -18.57
N THR A 309 -3.12 13.80 -17.84
CA THR A 309 -2.36 14.99 -18.24
C THR A 309 -1.59 15.54 -17.04
N ILE A 310 -0.34 15.93 -17.27
CA ILE A 310 0.43 16.69 -16.29
C ILE A 310 -0.04 18.14 -16.37
N LEU A 311 -0.45 18.72 -15.24
CA LEU A 311 -0.83 20.12 -15.15
C LEU A 311 0.37 20.96 -14.77
N ASP A 312 0.94 20.66 -13.60
CA ASP A 312 2.06 21.41 -13.03
C ASP A 312 3.17 20.46 -12.58
N LYS A 313 4.41 20.88 -12.79
CA LYS A 313 5.62 20.23 -12.30
C LYS A 313 6.44 21.28 -11.56
N HIS A 314 6.37 21.25 -10.23
CA HIS A 314 7.12 22.17 -9.36
C HIS A 314 8.47 21.59 -8.93
N SER A 315 8.64 20.26 -9.04
CA SER A 315 9.89 19.59 -8.68
C SER A 315 10.86 19.40 -9.83
N SER A 316 12.16 19.63 -9.58
CA SER A 316 13.26 19.21 -10.46
C SER A 316 13.52 17.70 -10.44
N ARG A 317 13.03 16.98 -9.40
CA ARG A 317 13.25 15.54 -9.20
C ARG A 317 12.49 14.64 -10.17
N VAL A 318 11.51 15.20 -10.89
CA VAL A 318 10.78 14.47 -11.94
C VAL A 318 11.59 14.48 -13.24
N SER A 319 12.02 13.32 -13.72
CA SER A 319 12.83 13.17 -14.94
C SER A 319 12.23 12.14 -15.91
N ASP A 320 12.81 12.03 -17.11
CA ASP A 320 12.49 10.99 -18.11
C ASP A 320 10.99 10.85 -18.46
N ILE A 321 10.26 11.96 -18.52
CA ILE A 321 8.82 11.95 -18.82
C ILE A 321 8.58 11.48 -20.25
N LYS A 322 7.87 10.36 -20.41
CA LYS A 322 7.44 9.78 -21.67
C LYS A 322 5.92 9.65 -21.68
N ILE A 323 5.27 10.32 -22.64
CA ILE A 323 3.83 10.20 -22.87
C ILE A 323 3.63 9.12 -23.93
N ASN A 324 3.35 7.88 -23.50
CA ASN A 324 3.15 6.77 -24.44
C ASN A 324 1.77 6.81 -25.11
N SER A 325 0.74 7.25 -24.37
CA SER A 325 -0.62 7.40 -24.89
C SER A 325 -1.41 8.41 -24.06
N ARG A 326 -2.62 8.76 -24.50
CA ARG A 326 -3.51 9.66 -23.75
C ARG A 326 -3.84 9.17 -22.34
N SER A 327 -3.72 7.87 -22.08
CA SER A 327 -4.05 7.25 -20.79
C SER A 327 -2.85 6.53 -20.16
N LYS A 328 -1.63 6.74 -20.66
CA LYS A 328 -0.40 6.13 -20.14
C LYS A 328 0.75 7.14 -20.14
N LEU A 329 1.34 7.33 -18.97
CA LEU A 329 2.48 8.20 -18.71
C LEU A 329 3.55 7.41 -17.97
N GLU A 330 4.80 7.54 -18.39
CA GLU A 330 5.95 6.98 -17.70
C GLU A 330 6.89 8.14 -17.31
N PHE A 331 7.39 8.15 -16.08
CA PHE A 331 8.32 9.17 -15.59
C PHE A 331 9.15 8.61 -14.43
N ARG A 332 10.23 9.30 -14.09
CA ARG A 332 11.06 8.96 -12.93
C ARG A 332 10.95 10.00 -11.84
N ILE A 333 10.93 9.53 -10.59
CA ILE A 333 11.17 10.35 -9.39
C ILE A 333 12.37 9.73 -8.70
N ASP A 334 13.47 10.47 -8.62
CA ASP A 334 14.76 9.95 -8.15
C ASP A 334 15.18 8.68 -8.93
N SER A 335 15.31 7.53 -8.26
CA SER A 335 15.59 6.22 -8.86
C SER A 335 14.33 5.41 -9.22
N LEU A 336 13.15 5.87 -8.83
CA LEU A 336 11.88 5.16 -9.05
C LEU A 336 11.34 5.41 -10.46
N LEU A 337 11.06 4.33 -11.20
CA LEU A 337 10.35 4.38 -12.47
C LEU A 337 8.86 4.20 -12.23
N LEU A 338 8.06 5.22 -12.54
CA LEU A 338 6.62 5.20 -12.34
C LEU A 338 5.91 5.11 -13.68
N GLU A 339 5.10 4.07 -13.85
CA GLU A 339 4.23 3.90 -15.00
C GLU A 339 2.78 4.10 -14.57
N LEU A 340 2.23 5.29 -14.81
CA LEU A 340 0.83 5.59 -14.58
C LEU A 340 -0.04 5.20 -15.78
N ARG A 341 -1.13 4.49 -15.51
CA ARG A 341 -2.14 4.10 -16.47
C ARG A 341 -3.52 4.46 -15.95
N VAL A 342 -4.37 4.97 -16.84
CA VAL A 342 -5.78 5.22 -16.53
C VAL A 342 -6.62 4.26 -17.37
N LYS A 343 -7.46 3.47 -16.72
CA LYS A 343 -8.34 2.50 -17.39
C LYS A 343 -9.80 2.84 -17.16
N SER A 344 -10.63 2.51 -18.15
CA SER A 344 -12.07 2.56 -18.00
C SER A 344 -12.59 1.16 -17.69
N SER A 345 -13.27 1.02 -16.56
CA SER A 345 -14.00 -0.19 -16.19
C SER A 345 -15.41 -0.25 -16.79
N ARG A 346 -15.87 0.78 -17.50
CA ARG A 346 -17.23 0.90 -18.08
C ARG A 346 -17.66 -0.33 -18.90
N HIS A 347 -16.76 -0.84 -19.75
CA HIS A 347 -17.04 -2.00 -20.61
C HIS A 347 -17.32 -3.26 -19.78
N MET A 348 -16.59 -3.46 -18.68
CA MET A 348 -16.78 -4.62 -17.81
C MET A 348 -18.21 -4.66 -17.26
N PHE A 349 -18.77 -3.53 -16.83
CA PHE A 349 -20.14 -3.48 -16.31
C PHE A 349 -21.19 -3.84 -17.36
N ALA A 350 -21.03 -3.31 -18.58
CA ALA A 350 -21.91 -3.66 -19.69
C ALA A 350 -21.83 -5.16 -20.01
N ASP A 351 -20.62 -5.73 -19.98
CA ASP A 351 -20.39 -7.15 -20.21
C ASP A 351 -21.01 -8.03 -19.11
N THR A 352 -20.96 -7.61 -17.85
CA THR A 352 -21.56 -8.36 -16.72
C THR A 352 -23.08 -8.31 -16.73
N VAL A 353 -23.67 -7.14 -16.98
CA VAL A 353 -25.13 -7.06 -17.17
C VAL A 353 -25.55 -7.99 -18.31
N ARG A 354 -24.83 -7.98 -19.43
CA ARG A 354 -25.08 -8.88 -20.55
C ARG A 354 -24.86 -10.36 -20.20
N PHE A 355 -23.84 -10.67 -19.40
CA PHE A 355 -23.56 -12.01 -18.92
C PHE A 355 -24.71 -12.56 -18.07
N TYR A 356 -25.17 -11.80 -17.07
CA TYR A 356 -26.28 -12.22 -16.21
C TYR A 356 -27.63 -12.24 -16.95
N GLN A 357 -27.86 -11.33 -17.91
CA GLN A 357 -29.02 -11.42 -18.80
C GLN A 357 -28.99 -12.69 -19.66
N THR A 358 -27.80 -13.14 -20.07
CA THR A 358 -27.65 -14.39 -20.83
C THR A 358 -27.87 -15.60 -19.91
N ARG A 359 -27.31 -15.58 -18.70
CA ARG A 359 -27.51 -16.63 -17.69
C ARG A 359 -28.98 -16.74 -17.28
N PHE A 360 -29.68 -15.62 -17.12
CA PHE A 360 -31.11 -15.57 -16.87
C PHE A 360 -31.87 -16.41 -17.90
N ARG A 361 -31.63 -16.19 -19.20
CA ARG A 361 -32.31 -16.93 -20.28
C ARG A 361 -31.97 -18.43 -20.34
N VAL A 362 -30.81 -18.81 -19.82
CA VAL A 362 -30.38 -20.22 -19.76
C VAL A 362 -31.01 -20.93 -18.57
N VAL A 363 -31.20 -20.19 -17.47
CA VAL A 363 -31.72 -20.70 -16.20
C VAL A 363 -33.26 -20.68 -16.18
N ASP A 364 -33.88 -19.74 -16.90
CA ASP A 364 -35.31 -19.70 -17.23
C ASP A 364 -35.66 -20.86 -18.18
N GLY A 365 -35.74 -22.06 -17.59
CA GLY A 365 -35.92 -23.30 -18.32
C GLY A 365 -37.32 -23.45 -18.91
N ASP A 366 -38.33 -22.87 -18.24
CA ASP A 366 -39.71 -22.87 -18.68
C ASP A 366 -40.06 -21.67 -19.60
N LYS A 367 -39.13 -20.72 -19.76
CA LYS A 367 -39.22 -19.55 -20.66
C LYS A 367 -40.41 -18.65 -20.34
N ASN A 368 -40.76 -18.59 -19.06
CA ASN A 368 -41.89 -17.79 -18.59
C ASN A 368 -41.53 -16.29 -18.48
N GLY A 369 -40.24 -15.93 -18.60
CA GLY A 369 -39.73 -14.55 -18.56
C GLY A 369 -39.42 -14.01 -17.16
N TYR A 370 -39.51 -14.86 -16.12
CA TYR A 370 -39.15 -14.57 -14.74
C TYR A 370 -38.38 -15.76 -14.15
N LEU A 371 -37.73 -15.57 -13.00
CA LEU A 371 -37.06 -16.68 -12.30
C LEU A 371 -37.76 -16.94 -10.97
N SER A 372 -38.06 -18.20 -10.71
CA SER A 372 -38.45 -18.67 -9.39
C SER A 372 -37.24 -18.72 -8.43
N VAL A 373 -37.50 -18.92 -7.14
CA VAL A 373 -36.44 -19.05 -6.11
C VAL A 373 -35.44 -20.18 -6.43
N ALA A 374 -35.94 -21.31 -6.95
CA ALA A 374 -35.12 -22.47 -7.28
C ALA A 374 -34.24 -22.23 -8.52
N GLU A 375 -34.74 -21.48 -9.49
CA GLU A 375 -34.00 -21.10 -10.69
C GLU A 375 -32.98 -20.01 -10.37
N PHE A 376 -33.36 -18.99 -9.59
CA PHE A 376 -32.44 -17.94 -9.15
C PHE A 376 -31.19 -18.51 -8.45
N ALA A 377 -31.33 -19.58 -7.66
CA ALA A 377 -30.20 -20.25 -7.03
C ALA A 377 -29.14 -20.74 -8.04
N GLN A 378 -29.53 -21.06 -9.29
CA GLN A 378 -28.63 -21.51 -10.35
C GLN A 378 -27.86 -20.37 -11.04
N LEU A 379 -28.24 -19.10 -10.78
CA LEU A 379 -27.47 -17.94 -11.23
C LEU A 379 -26.12 -17.84 -10.51
N ASN A 380 -25.98 -18.47 -9.32
CA ASN A 380 -24.77 -18.43 -8.49
C ASN A 380 -24.26 -17.01 -8.22
N LEU A 381 -25.19 -16.08 -7.96
CA LEU A 381 -24.82 -14.73 -7.51
C LEU A 381 -24.24 -14.82 -6.08
N PRO A 382 -23.00 -14.37 -5.85
CA PRO A 382 -22.39 -14.40 -4.52
C PRO A 382 -23.19 -13.55 -3.52
N ASP A 383 -23.41 -14.10 -2.32
CA ASP A 383 -24.02 -13.45 -1.15
C ASP A 383 -25.34 -12.68 -1.42
N THR A 384 -26.09 -13.10 -2.44
CA THR A 384 -27.31 -12.42 -2.88
C THR A 384 -28.55 -13.26 -2.59
N ASP A 385 -29.45 -12.73 -1.76
CA ASP A 385 -30.75 -13.35 -1.48
C ASP A 385 -31.79 -12.94 -2.52
N TYR A 386 -32.65 -13.88 -2.93
CA TYR A 386 -33.78 -13.65 -3.84
C TYR A 386 -34.63 -12.41 -3.44
N LYS A 387 -34.95 -12.32 -2.15
CA LYS A 387 -35.79 -11.23 -1.57
C LYS A 387 -35.18 -9.83 -1.68
N LYS A 388 -33.86 -9.72 -1.90
CA LYS A 388 -33.19 -8.42 -2.07
C LYS A 388 -33.30 -7.91 -3.51
N VAL A 389 -33.43 -8.82 -4.48
CA VAL A 389 -33.50 -8.52 -5.91
C VAL A 389 -34.94 -8.27 -6.34
N ASP A 390 -35.87 -9.08 -5.83
CA ASP A 390 -37.31 -8.90 -6.00
C ASP A 390 -37.81 -7.70 -5.17
N LYS A 391 -37.97 -6.54 -5.84
CA LYS A 391 -38.35 -5.28 -5.18
C LYS A 391 -39.85 -5.12 -4.99
N ASN A 392 -40.65 -5.61 -5.93
CA ASN A 392 -42.10 -5.51 -5.87
C ASN A 392 -42.70 -6.65 -5.01
N LYS A 393 -41.89 -7.65 -4.62
CA LYS A 393 -42.25 -8.79 -3.78
C LYS A 393 -43.37 -9.63 -4.39
N ASP A 394 -43.42 -9.70 -5.72
CA ASP A 394 -44.39 -10.50 -6.44
C ASP A 394 -43.94 -11.96 -6.63
N GLU A 395 -42.78 -12.32 -6.08
CA GLU A 395 -42.16 -13.64 -6.19
C GLU A 395 -41.80 -14.00 -7.65
N MET A 396 -41.77 -13.03 -8.57
CA MET A 396 -41.46 -13.21 -9.99
C MET A 396 -40.28 -12.32 -10.39
N LEU A 397 -39.05 -12.83 -10.24
CA LEU A 397 -37.86 -12.03 -10.53
C LEU A 397 -37.66 -11.85 -12.03
N THR A 398 -37.88 -10.64 -12.52
CA THR A 398 -37.76 -10.30 -13.94
C THR A 398 -36.32 -9.90 -14.34
N VAL A 399 -36.02 -9.95 -15.64
CA VAL A 399 -34.73 -9.46 -16.19
C VAL A 399 -34.47 -8.00 -15.82
N ASP A 400 -35.53 -7.18 -15.80
CA ASP A 400 -35.44 -5.75 -15.50
C ASP A 400 -35.10 -5.52 -14.03
N GLU A 401 -35.66 -6.31 -13.11
CA GLU A 401 -35.32 -6.26 -11.69
C GLU A 401 -33.90 -6.71 -11.43
N LEU A 402 -33.48 -7.81 -12.04
CA LEU A 402 -32.09 -8.28 -11.98
C LEU A 402 -31.14 -7.20 -12.51
N THR A 403 -31.47 -6.58 -13.65
CA THR A 403 -30.64 -5.53 -14.26
C THR A 403 -30.58 -4.30 -13.34
N LYS A 404 -31.72 -3.84 -12.80
CA LYS A 404 -31.77 -2.71 -11.85
C LYS A 404 -31.00 -3.01 -10.57
N TYR A 405 -31.07 -4.24 -10.08
CA TYR A 405 -30.31 -4.67 -8.91
C TYR A 405 -28.81 -4.63 -9.20
N LEU A 406 -28.36 -5.26 -10.29
CA LEU A 406 -26.96 -5.24 -10.71
C LEU A 406 -26.46 -3.80 -10.92
N MET A 407 -27.23 -2.93 -11.59
CA MET A 407 -26.85 -1.53 -11.78
C MET A 407 -26.75 -0.78 -10.44
N LYS A 408 -27.65 -1.03 -9.49
CA LYS A 408 -27.61 -0.40 -8.17
C LYS A 408 -26.42 -0.88 -7.34
N ASP A 409 -26.18 -2.19 -7.31
CA ASP A 409 -25.07 -2.80 -6.57
C ASP A 409 -23.71 -2.35 -7.13
N THR A 410 -23.60 -2.31 -8.46
CA THR A 410 -22.39 -1.84 -9.13
C THR A 410 -22.17 -0.32 -9.05
N ALA A 411 -23.23 0.49 -8.97
CA ALA A 411 -23.11 1.94 -8.88
C ALA A 411 -22.35 2.40 -7.63
N ALA A 412 -22.61 1.80 -6.47
CA ALA A 412 -21.91 2.15 -5.23
C ALA A 412 -20.39 1.92 -5.33
N VAL A 413 -19.97 0.89 -6.07
CA VAL A 413 -18.55 0.58 -6.28
C VAL A 413 -17.94 1.44 -7.40
N GLN A 414 -18.73 1.85 -8.39
CA GLN A 414 -18.31 2.79 -9.44
C GLN A 414 -18.03 4.20 -8.91
N ASP A 415 -18.58 4.55 -7.75
CA ASP A 415 -18.36 5.85 -7.11
C ASP A 415 -17.01 5.92 -6.37
N GLN A 416 -16.29 4.80 -6.28
CA GLN A 416 -14.93 4.77 -5.73
C GLN A 416 -13.89 4.80 -6.86
N VAL A 417 -12.91 5.68 -6.75
CA VAL A 417 -11.69 5.61 -7.56
C VAL A 417 -10.69 4.71 -6.85
N VAL A 418 -10.21 3.69 -7.56
CA VAL A 418 -9.20 2.76 -7.06
C VAL A 418 -7.89 2.99 -7.80
N MET A 419 -6.84 3.31 -7.04
CA MET A 419 -5.46 3.32 -7.49
C MET A 419 -4.82 2.00 -7.10
N THR A 420 -4.63 1.13 -8.08
CA THR A 420 -3.89 -0.12 -7.90
C THR A 420 -2.41 0.13 -8.13
N VAL A 421 -1.58 -0.20 -7.14
CA VAL A 421 -0.13 -0.13 -7.20
C VAL A 421 0.42 -1.55 -7.32
N ASP A 422 1.12 -1.80 -8.41
CA ASP A 422 1.84 -3.03 -8.67
C ASP A 422 3.34 -2.70 -8.74
N ASN A 423 4.17 -3.54 -8.13
CA ASN A 423 5.61 -3.45 -8.22
C ASN A 423 6.10 -4.67 -9.01
N ASP A 424 6.64 -4.47 -10.21
CA ASP A 424 7.22 -5.56 -10.99
C ASP A 424 8.75 -5.63 -10.87
N GLY A 425 9.31 -4.80 -9.97
CA GLY A 425 10.70 -4.79 -9.56
C GLY A 425 11.15 -6.10 -8.93
N LYS A 426 12.47 -6.25 -8.80
CA LYS A 426 13.07 -7.41 -8.13
C LYS A 426 12.70 -7.37 -6.66
N SER A 427 12.25 -8.50 -6.10
CA SER A 427 12.13 -8.61 -4.64
C SER A 427 13.52 -8.70 -4.01
N LEU A 428 13.63 -8.44 -2.70
CA LEU A 428 14.89 -8.64 -1.98
C LEU A 428 15.43 -10.05 -2.18
N PHE A 429 14.55 -11.05 -2.21
CA PHE A 429 14.91 -12.43 -2.55
C PHE A 429 15.63 -12.51 -3.91
N GLU A 430 15.06 -11.93 -4.98
CA GLU A 430 15.66 -11.92 -6.33
C GLU A 430 16.92 -11.04 -6.45
N ILE A 431 17.20 -10.18 -5.47
CA ILE A 431 18.44 -9.41 -5.38
C ILE A 431 19.55 -10.22 -4.71
N LEU A 432 19.19 -11.00 -3.69
CA LEU A 432 20.11 -11.86 -2.94
C LEU A 432 20.43 -13.16 -3.69
N ASP A 433 19.42 -13.78 -4.30
CA ASP A 433 19.51 -14.95 -5.19
C ASP A 433 20.27 -14.57 -6.47
N THR A 434 21.56 -14.89 -6.47
CA THR A 434 22.53 -14.50 -7.50
C THR A 434 22.51 -15.46 -8.66
N ASP A 435 22.42 -16.75 -8.37
CA ASP A 435 22.48 -17.82 -9.36
C ASP A 435 21.10 -18.21 -9.91
N LEU A 436 20.04 -17.59 -9.38
CA LEU A 436 18.64 -17.73 -9.78
C LEU A 436 18.11 -19.15 -9.56
N ASP A 437 18.66 -19.85 -8.58
CA ASP A 437 18.26 -21.21 -8.21
C ASP A 437 16.97 -21.25 -7.35
N ARG A 438 16.46 -20.07 -6.98
CA ARG A 438 15.28 -19.85 -6.12
C ARG A 438 15.47 -20.36 -4.70
N ARG A 439 16.69 -20.35 -4.22
CA ARG A 439 17.08 -20.60 -2.83
C ARG A 439 17.97 -19.44 -2.36
N LEU A 440 18.23 -19.38 -1.06
CA LEU A 440 19.23 -18.49 -0.51
C LEU A 440 20.27 -19.35 0.21
N SER A 441 21.45 -19.46 -0.39
CA SER A 441 22.58 -20.19 0.19
C SER A 441 23.30 -19.36 1.26
N PRO A 442 24.11 -20.00 2.14
CA PRO A 442 24.94 -19.30 3.10
C PRO A 442 25.90 -18.29 2.45
N ARG A 443 26.42 -18.58 1.26
CA ARG A 443 27.31 -17.67 0.51
C ARG A 443 26.56 -16.42 0.04
N GLU A 444 25.34 -16.58 -0.43
CA GLU A 444 24.49 -15.45 -0.87
C GLU A 444 24.08 -14.55 0.29
N LEU A 445 23.73 -15.13 1.43
CA LEU A 445 23.45 -14.37 2.65
C LEU A 445 24.70 -13.63 3.16
N LYS A 446 25.89 -14.24 3.08
CA LYS A 446 27.15 -13.54 3.43
C LYS A 446 27.47 -12.38 2.48
N LYS A 447 27.13 -12.51 1.19
CA LYS A 447 27.31 -11.46 0.18
C LYS A 447 26.15 -10.46 0.11
N SER A 448 25.12 -10.63 0.95
CA SER A 448 23.91 -9.78 0.97
C SER A 448 24.23 -8.30 1.11
N LEU A 449 25.09 -7.95 2.08
CA LEU A 449 25.45 -6.57 2.38
C LEU A 449 26.17 -5.88 1.20
N GLN A 450 27.03 -6.59 0.48
CA GLN A 450 27.67 -6.04 -0.72
C GLN A 450 26.64 -5.78 -1.83
N ARG A 451 25.65 -6.66 -1.98
CA ARG A 451 24.62 -6.53 -3.01
C ARG A 451 23.66 -5.41 -2.71
N VAL A 452 23.19 -5.34 -1.47
CA VAL A 452 22.21 -4.35 -1.02
C VAL A 452 22.74 -2.93 -1.11
N LYS A 453 24.06 -2.72 -0.92
CA LYS A 453 24.72 -1.43 -1.12
C LYS A 453 24.61 -0.84 -2.53
N GLU A 454 24.32 -1.66 -3.54
CA GLU A 454 24.05 -1.16 -4.90
C GLU A 454 22.61 -0.62 -5.06
N PHE A 455 21.74 -0.86 -4.07
CA PHE A 455 20.33 -0.50 -4.05
C PHE A 455 19.99 0.57 -3.01
N ASP A 456 20.81 0.73 -1.97
CA ASP A 456 20.77 1.85 -1.01
C ASP A 456 21.01 3.19 -1.76
N GLY A 457 19.91 3.85 -2.12
CA GLY A 457 19.90 4.99 -3.03
C GLY A 457 20.10 6.32 -2.29
N ASN A 458 19.57 6.41 -1.07
CA ASN A 458 19.73 7.56 -0.18
C ASN A 458 21.03 7.49 0.65
N ARG A 459 21.70 6.34 0.70
CA ARG A 459 22.95 6.08 1.43
C ARG A 459 22.76 6.13 2.94
N ASP A 460 21.59 5.72 3.41
CA ASP A 460 21.24 5.68 4.84
C ASP A 460 21.73 4.41 5.55
N GLN A 461 22.43 3.51 4.83
CA GLN A 461 22.91 2.22 5.33
C GLN A 461 21.79 1.26 5.77
N SER A 462 20.57 1.54 5.31
CA SER A 462 19.42 0.67 5.39
C SER A 462 18.91 0.40 3.98
N LEU A 463 18.08 -0.63 3.85
CA LEU A 463 17.36 -0.88 2.62
C LEU A 463 15.87 -0.80 2.91
N ASP A 464 15.18 0.11 2.24
CA ASP A 464 13.73 0.23 2.30
C ASP A 464 13.04 -0.50 1.13
N HIS A 465 11.77 -0.86 1.32
CA HIS A 465 10.94 -1.47 0.28
C HIS A 465 10.85 -0.66 -1.00
N SER A 466 10.91 0.67 -0.90
CA SER A 466 10.88 1.55 -2.07
C SER A 466 12.17 1.55 -2.89
N GLU A 467 13.31 1.18 -2.30
CA GLU A 467 14.62 1.31 -2.94
C GLU A 467 14.99 0.13 -3.85
N LEU A 468 14.33 -1.01 -3.63
CA LEU A 468 14.38 -2.13 -4.56
C LEU A 468 13.93 -1.65 -5.94
N ARG A 469 14.85 -1.60 -6.94
CA ARG A 469 14.57 -1.17 -8.33
C ARG A 469 13.22 -1.77 -8.79
N GLY A 470 12.08 -1.09 -8.76
CA GLY A 470 11.78 0.34 -8.56
C GLY A 470 10.73 0.79 -9.60
N HIS A 471 10.20 -0.18 -10.38
CA HIS A 471 9.21 0.04 -11.40
C HIS A 471 7.82 -0.19 -10.82
N PHE A 472 7.14 0.91 -10.52
CA PHE A 472 5.78 0.90 -10.01
C PHE A 472 4.80 1.12 -11.15
N LYS A 473 3.98 0.11 -11.42
CA LYS A 473 2.83 0.20 -12.31
C LYS A 473 1.63 0.64 -11.52
N ILE A 474 1.19 1.86 -11.78
CA ILE A 474 0.04 2.47 -11.10
C ILE A 474 -1.11 2.49 -12.08
N THR A 475 -2.20 1.81 -11.73
CA THR A 475 -3.44 1.84 -12.52
C THR A 475 -4.52 2.57 -11.74
N VAL A 476 -5.05 3.65 -12.30
CA VAL A 476 -6.21 4.36 -11.76
C VAL A 476 -7.44 3.99 -12.58
N GLU A 477 -8.46 3.49 -11.92
CA GLU A 477 -9.74 3.11 -12.52
C GLU A 477 -10.89 3.28 -11.51
N LEU A 478 -12.14 3.24 -11.98
CA LEU A 478 -13.30 3.17 -11.07
C LEU A 478 -13.39 1.76 -10.49
N GLY A 479 -13.83 1.66 -9.24
CA GLY A 479 -13.91 0.45 -8.44
C GLY A 479 -14.62 -0.68 -9.18
N LYS A 480 -14.15 -1.90 -8.92
CA LYS A 480 -14.71 -3.14 -9.48
C LYS A 480 -15.54 -3.83 -8.41
N PRO A 481 -16.83 -4.12 -8.65
CA PRO A 481 -17.66 -4.85 -7.71
C PRO A 481 -17.10 -6.25 -7.45
N GLU A 482 -17.42 -6.85 -6.30
CA GLU A 482 -16.94 -8.19 -5.92
C GLU A 482 -17.34 -9.25 -6.95
N LEU A 483 -18.48 -9.07 -7.62
CA LEU A 483 -18.92 -9.87 -8.79
C LEU A 483 -17.87 -9.96 -9.93
N PHE A 484 -16.89 -9.05 -9.96
CA PHE A 484 -15.87 -8.89 -10.99
C PHE A 484 -14.46 -9.22 -10.49
N VAL A 485 -14.29 -9.42 -9.18
CA VAL A 485 -13.04 -9.95 -8.62
C VAL A 485 -13.06 -11.45 -8.86
N PHE A 486 -12.77 -11.84 -10.09
CA PHE A 486 -12.47 -13.24 -10.39
C PHE A 486 -11.28 -13.62 -9.53
N ASP A 487 -11.56 -14.54 -8.60
CA ASP A 487 -10.60 -15.07 -7.65
C ASP A 487 -9.29 -15.43 -8.40
N PRO A 488 -8.13 -14.83 -8.06
CA PRO A 488 -6.86 -15.10 -8.74
C PRO A 488 -6.45 -16.59 -8.72
N ARG A 489 -7.22 -17.43 -8.02
CA ARG A 489 -7.16 -18.90 -8.03
C ARG A 489 -7.11 -19.53 -9.41
N VAL A 490 -7.69 -18.91 -10.46
CA VAL A 490 -7.59 -19.47 -11.82
C VAL A 490 -6.18 -19.30 -12.41
N ASN A 491 -5.43 -18.28 -11.98
CA ASN A 491 -4.01 -18.11 -12.35
C ASN A 491 -3.06 -18.84 -11.39
N ALA A 492 -3.47 -19.10 -10.14
CA ALA A 492 -2.67 -19.85 -9.18
C ALA A 492 -2.56 -21.36 -9.50
N MET A 493 -3.52 -21.92 -10.25
CA MET A 493 -3.49 -23.34 -10.65
C MET A 493 -2.45 -23.68 -11.73
N SER A 494 -1.72 -22.70 -12.28
CA SER A 494 -0.63 -22.95 -13.24
C SER A 494 0.79 -22.88 -12.63
N MET A 495 0.94 -22.57 -11.34
CA MET A 495 2.26 -22.52 -10.68
C MET A 495 2.56 -23.77 -9.85
N ASN A 496 2.42 -24.94 -10.47
CA ASN A 496 3.15 -26.12 -10.03
C ASN A 496 4.48 -26.16 -10.81
N GLN A 497 5.35 -25.17 -10.56
CA GLN A 497 6.71 -25.17 -11.08
C GLN A 497 7.67 -25.64 -9.98
N ASN A 498 7.55 -26.90 -9.60
CA ASN A 498 8.72 -27.73 -9.37
C ASN A 498 9.47 -27.85 -10.72
N ARG A 499 10.03 -26.74 -11.21
CA ARG A 499 11.07 -26.82 -12.24
C ARG A 499 12.26 -27.44 -11.54
N THR A 500 12.61 -28.64 -11.97
CA THR A 500 13.89 -29.27 -11.64
C THR A 500 15.01 -28.28 -11.94
N VAL A 501 15.71 -27.88 -10.87
CA VAL A 501 16.85 -26.95 -10.91
C VAL A 501 17.84 -27.41 -11.98
N GLN A 502 18.26 -26.48 -12.86
CA GLN A 502 19.37 -26.76 -13.76
C GLN A 502 20.66 -26.71 -12.97
N ARG A 503 21.40 -27.81 -13.06
CA ARG A 503 22.58 -28.11 -12.26
C ARG A 503 23.75 -27.20 -12.62
N THR A 504 24.39 -26.58 -11.63
CA THR A 504 25.79 -26.18 -11.70
C THR A 504 26.63 -27.32 -11.11
N VAL A 505 26.76 -28.45 -11.83
CA VAL A 505 27.71 -29.50 -11.40
C VAL A 505 29.12 -28.98 -11.67
N SER A 506 29.76 -28.40 -10.67
CA SER A 506 31.13 -27.92 -10.73
C SER A 506 31.99 -28.61 -9.67
N GLY A 507 33.29 -28.77 -9.94
CA GLY A 507 34.27 -29.32 -9.01
C GLY A 507 34.41 -30.85 -8.98
N PRO A 508 35.29 -31.38 -8.11
CA PRO A 508 35.66 -32.78 -8.02
C PRO A 508 34.50 -33.73 -7.65
N ARG A 509 34.63 -35.03 -7.97
CA ARG A 509 33.62 -36.03 -7.55
C ARG A 509 33.45 -36.16 -6.03
N TRP A 510 34.51 -35.91 -5.26
CA TRP A 510 34.41 -35.93 -3.80
C TRP A 510 33.60 -34.73 -3.31
N PHE A 511 33.81 -33.56 -3.93
CA PHE A 511 33.12 -32.31 -3.62
C PHE A 511 31.61 -32.46 -3.85
N GLN A 512 31.23 -32.92 -5.05
CA GLN A 512 29.83 -33.17 -5.43
C GLN A 512 29.09 -34.20 -4.55
N ARG A 513 29.81 -35.06 -3.84
CA ARG A 513 29.23 -36.08 -2.96
C ARG A 513 29.08 -35.61 -1.52
N MET A 514 29.85 -34.58 -1.13
CA MET A 514 29.79 -33.97 0.20
C MET A 514 28.83 -32.79 0.23
N ASP A 515 28.66 -32.07 -0.87
CA ASP A 515 27.61 -31.07 -1.08
C ASP A 515 26.22 -31.75 -1.07
N ARG A 516 25.57 -31.76 0.10
CA ARG A 516 24.31 -32.50 0.34
C ARG A 516 23.10 -31.64 0.00
N ASN A 517 23.16 -30.36 0.37
CA ASN A 517 22.11 -29.38 0.12
C ASN A 517 22.10 -28.87 -1.35
N ARG A 518 23.20 -29.12 -2.09
CA ARG A 518 23.39 -28.79 -3.51
C ARG A 518 23.39 -27.29 -3.77
N ASP A 519 23.96 -26.51 -2.85
CA ASP A 519 24.17 -25.08 -3.00
C ASP A 519 25.46 -24.73 -3.77
N GLY A 520 26.28 -25.74 -4.09
CA GLY A 520 27.52 -25.57 -4.84
C GLY A 520 28.73 -25.18 -3.98
N ASP A 521 28.56 -25.18 -2.66
CA ASP A 521 29.60 -25.02 -1.65
C ASP A 521 29.61 -26.24 -0.71
N ILE A 522 30.63 -26.35 0.14
CA ILE A 522 30.62 -27.30 1.26
C ILE A 522 30.77 -26.50 2.55
N SER A 523 29.75 -26.58 3.40
CA SER A 523 29.81 -25.99 4.74
C SER A 523 30.61 -26.85 5.72
N ARG A 524 30.97 -26.27 6.87
CA ARG A 524 31.63 -27.02 7.96
C ARG A 524 30.82 -28.22 8.45
N ARG A 525 29.48 -28.18 8.33
CA ARG A 525 28.59 -29.26 8.77
C ARG A 525 28.54 -30.40 7.75
N GLU A 526 28.71 -30.08 6.48
CA GLU A 526 28.74 -31.05 5.39
C GLU A 526 30.12 -31.69 5.21
N PHE A 527 31.17 -31.01 5.68
CA PHE A 527 32.54 -31.51 5.59
C PHE A 527 32.76 -32.74 6.49
N LEU A 528 33.04 -33.89 5.86
CA LEU A 528 33.17 -35.18 6.55
C LEU A 528 34.60 -35.50 7.03
N PHE A 529 35.58 -34.64 6.73
CA PHE A 529 36.98 -34.86 7.12
C PHE A 529 37.38 -34.02 8.34
N ASP A 530 38.66 -34.09 8.71
CA ASP A 530 39.22 -33.36 9.85
C ASP A 530 39.02 -31.85 9.71
N PRO A 531 38.48 -31.14 10.71
CA PRO A 531 38.26 -29.69 10.65
C PRO A 531 39.51 -28.87 10.28
N SER A 532 40.70 -29.35 10.64
CA SER A 532 41.95 -28.66 10.29
C SER A 532 42.21 -28.67 8.77
N LEU A 533 41.70 -29.69 8.06
CA LEU A 533 41.76 -29.76 6.60
C LEU A 533 40.77 -28.78 5.96
N PHE A 534 39.64 -28.52 6.60
CA PHE A 534 38.69 -27.51 6.15
C PHE A 534 39.36 -26.14 6.09
N ASP A 535 40.00 -25.74 7.20
CA ASP A 535 40.69 -24.44 7.31
C ASP A 535 41.88 -24.31 6.34
N LEU A 536 42.43 -25.44 5.84
CA LEU A 536 43.47 -25.45 4.82
C LEU A 536 42.90 -25.31 3.39
N LEU A 537 41.69 -25.82 3.16
CA LEU A 537 41.00 -25.77 1.87
C LEU A 537 40.29 -24.44 1.64
N ASP A 538 39.71 -23.87 2.69
CA ASP A 538 39.10 -22.54 2.75
C ASP A 538 40.17 -21.45 2.72
N ARG A 539 40.57 -21.04 1.52
CA ARG A 539 41.68 -20.11 1.29
C ARG A 539 41.25 -18.65 1.43
N ASP A 540 40.00 -18.35 1.09
CA ASP A 540 39.45 -17.01 1.26
C ASP A 540 38.87 -16.76 2.67
N HIS A 541 38.88 -17.79 3.52
CA HIS A 541 38.42 -17.78 4.90
C HIS A 541 36.94 -17.36 5.02
N ASP A 542 36.14 -17.66 4.00
CA ASP A 542 34.72 -17.38 3.98
C ASP A 542 33.89 -18.46 4.69
N GLN A 543 34.54 -19.47 5.30
CA GLN A 543 33.95 -20.60 6.01
C GLN A 543 33.11 -21.54 5.14
N LEU A 544 33.32 -21.51 3.83
CA LEU A 544 32.73 -22.43 2.84
C LEU A 544 33.84 -22.90 1.91
N ILE A 545 33.80 -24.16 1.48
CA ILE A 545 34.71 -24.62 0.42
C ILE A 545 33.98 -24.45 -0.91
N SER A 546 34.54 -23.62 -1.79
CA SER A 546 34.04 -23.45 -3.17
C SER A 546 34.50 -24.58 -4.10
N SER A 547 33.79 -24.78 -5.21
CA SER A 547 34.23 -25.71 -6.27
C SER A 547 35.64 -25.38 -6.81
N ALA A 548 36.01 -24.09 -6.86
CA ALA A 548 37.32 -23.64 -7.33
C ALA A 548 38.46 -24.01 -6.36
N GLU A 549 38.22 -23.90 -5.05
CA GLU A 549 39.18 -24.32 -4.01
C GLU A 549 39.35 -25.84 -3.99
N ALA A 550 38.23 -26.57 -4.16
CA ALA A 550 38.24 -28.01 -4.28
C ALA A 550 39.05 -28.50 -5.50
N ASP A 551 38.86 -27.85 -6.66
CA ASP A 551 39.63 -28.12 -7.87
C ASP A 551 41.13 -27.79 -7.69
N ALA A 552 41.44 -26.64 -7.08
CA ALA A 552 42.81 -26.23 -6.82
C ALA A 552 43.54 -27.24 -5.92
N TYR A 553 42.86 -27.80 -4.91
CA TYR A 553 43.41 -28.85 -4.07
C TYR A 553 43.66 -30.15 -4.83
N GLN A 554 42.73 -30.58 -5.68
CA GLN A 554 42.91 -31.80 -6.48
C GLN A 554 44.06 -31.67 -7.49
N GLN A 555 44.28 -30.48 -8.05
CA GLN A 555 45.43 -30.19 -8.92
C GLN A 555 46.77 -30.25 -8.15
N VAL A 556 46.82 -29.76 -6.91
CA VAL A 556 48.02 -29.86 -6.06
C VAL A 556 48.29 -31.32 -5.66
N GLN A 557 47.26 -32.10 -5.33
CA GLN A 557 47.43 -33.52 -4.99
C GLN A 557 47.89 -34.35 -6.18
N SER A 558 47.30 -34.14 -7.35
CA SER A 558 47.70 -34.86 -8.57
C SER A 558 49.14 -34.52 -8.97
N SER A 559 49.57 -33.25 -8.95
CA SER A 559 50.96 -32.86 -9.24
C SER A 559 51.98 -33.39 -8.22
N THR A 560 51.60 -33.51 -6.95
CA THR A 560 52.46 -34.09 -5.89
C THR A 560 52.61 -35.62 -6.07
N GLN A 561 51.57 -36.30 -6.53
CA GLN A 561 51.61 -37.73 -6.88
C GLN A 561 52.46 -38.01 -8.14
N THR A 562 52.37 -37.18 -9.18
CA THR A 562 53.21 -37.35 -10.38
C THR A 562 54.70 -37.09 -10.09
N SER A 563 55.01 -36.15 -9.19
CA SER A 563 56.38 -35.82 -8.80
C SER A 563 57.05 -36.87 -7.91
N SER A 564 56.25 -37.63 -7.15
CA SER A 564 56.72 -38.76 -6.34
C SER A 564 56.85 -40.05 -7.15
N SER A 565 56.08 -40.22 -8.24
CA SER A 565 56.26 -41.33 -9.18
C SER A 565 57.50 -41.18 -10.08
N ASN A 566 57.96 -39.95 -10.38
CA ASN A 566 59.16 -39.69 -11.19
C ASN A 566 60.48 -39.69 -10.39
N ARG A 567 60.45 -39.95 -9.08
CA ARG A 567 61.66 -40.09 -8.22
C ARG A 567 61.96 -41.55 -7.85
N GLY A 568 61.27 -42.50 -8.48
CA GLY A 568 61.41 -43.94 -8.26
C GLY A 568 61.72 -44.74 -9.53
N GLU A 569 62.43 -44.15 -10.49
CA GLU A 569 63.13 -44.87 -11.56
C GLU A 569 64.65 -44.75 -11.40
#